data_AF-A0A3D8HVX6-F1
#
_entry.id   AF-A0A3D8HVX6-F1
#
_cell.length_a   1.000
_cell.length_b   1.000
_cell.length_c   1.000
_cell.angle_alpha   90.00
_cell.angle_beta   90.00
_cell.angle_gamma   90.00
#
_symmetry.space_group_name_H-M   'P 1'
#
loop_
_entity.id
_entity.type
_entity.pdbx_description
1 polymer ?
#
loop_
_entity_poly.entity_id
_entity_poly.type
_entity_poly.pdbx_seq_one_letter_code
_entity_poly.pdbx_strand_id
1 'polypeptide(L)'
;MQQAGVKRLIWVSSVGVYNEVNAYELARVSPWLGGHKQSVNIIEQSDINYTIIRPGWLSNEDSINYGITQKGEDFINPQKYISRASVADLITKICLNNEIKPAINQVEYSPLYQREVLQKVMQEYNVKLVSWSSFGRGREGVLDNPVLMKIAKKHNKTIAQVVLRWLTEQDIIVMPKTTKKERMIENISIFDFKLDSNDKAQIAKLNKGKSLFFNPQDVERIKWLNSDEYNTMES
;
A
#
# COMPACT_ATOMS: atom_id res chain seq x y z
N MET A 1 0.01 19.87 -13.73
CA MET A 1 -0.56 19.02 -14.82
C MET A 1 -0.02 19.43 -16.18
N GLN A 2 -0.26 20.67 -16.65
CA GLN A 2 0.18 21.14 -17.98
C GLN A 2 1.70 21.06 -18.22
N GLN A 3 2.54 21.60 -17.32
CA GLN A 3 4.00 21.51 -17.44
C GLN A 3 4.55 20.07 -17.46
N ALA A 4 3.84 19.13 -16.84
CA ALA A 4 4.22 17.72 -16.79
C ALA A 4 3.54 16.86 -17.87
N GLY A 5 2.75 17.48 -18.77
CA GLY A 5 1.99 16.76 -19.80
C GLY A 5 0.88 15.83 -19.26
N VAL A 6 0.53 15.93 -17.98
CA VAL A 6 -0.48 15.07 -17.35
C VAL A 6 -1.87 15.56 -17.74
N LYS A 7 -2.66 14.69 -18.39
CA LYS A 7 -4.00 15.01 -18.91
C LYS A 7 -5.14 14.71 -17.91
N ARG A 8 -4.96 13.74 -17.03
CA ARG A 8 -5.94 13.32 -16.03
C ARG A 8 -5.25 12.82 -14.76
N LEU A 9 -5.78 13.18 -13.60
CA LEU A 9 -5.35 12.63 -12.31
C LEU A 9 -6.25 11.45 -11.93
N ILE A 10 -5.68 10.26 -11.75
CA ILE A 10 -6.41 9.16 -11.07
C ILE A 10 -5.82 9.05 -9.67
N TRP A 11 -6.63 9.35 -8.66
CA TRP A 11 -6.22 9.23 -7.27
C TRP A 11 -6.99 8.12 -6.57
N VAL A 12 -6.27 7.15 -6.01
CA VAL A 12 -6.85 6.10 -5.18
C VAL A 12 -6.63 6.47 -3.72
N SER A 13 -7.72 6.74 -2.99
CA SER A 13 -7.64 6.92 -1.55
C SER A 13 -7.40 5.57 -0.88
N SER A 14 -6.51 5.53 0.12
CA SER A 14 -6.23 4.31 0.89
C SER A 14 -7.40 3.84 1.75
N VAL A 15 -8.38 4.72 1.96
CA VAL A 15 -9.58 4.50 2.78
C VAL A 15 -10.67 5.46 2.29
N GLY A 16 -11.94 5.10 2.45
CA GLY A 16 -13.04 6.02 2.25
C GLY A 16 -12.87 7.30 3.07
N VAL A 17 -13.19 8.44 2.47
CA VAL A 17 -12.95 9.76 3.07
C VAL A 17 -14.22 10.41 3.60
N TYR A 18 -15.40 9.94 3.18
CA TYR A 18 -16.69 10.40 3.68
C TYR A 18 -17.45 9.21 4.32
N ASN A 19 -18.53 8.77 3.69
CA ASN A 19 -19.48 7.83 4.28
C ASN A 19 -19.30 6.39 3.72
N GLU A 20 -18.21 6.16 3.00
CA GLU A 20 -17.91 4.88 2.35
C GLU A 20 -17.49 3.80 3.34
N VAL A 21 -16.94 4.23 4.49
CA VAL A 21 -16.42 3.35 5.54
C VAL A 21 -17.51 3.12 6.57
N ASN A 22 -17.60 1.88 7.07
CA ASN A 22 -18.57 1.57 8.12
C ASN A 22 -18.29 2.37 9.40
N ALA A 23 -19.32 2.67 10.20
CA ALA A 23 -19.21 3.54 11.37
C ALA A 23 -18.11 3.08 12.34
N TYR A 24 -18.00 1.77 12.55
CA TYR A 24 -16.97 1.16 13.37
C TYR A 24 -15.55 1.45 12.84
N GLU A 25 -15.27 1.16 11.57
CA GLU A 25 -13.96 1.40 10.96
C GLU A 25 -13.69 2.90 10.82
N LEU A 26 -14.72 3.71 10.57
CA LEU A 26 -14.64 5.16 10.49
C LEU A 26 -14.17 5.75 11.83
N ALA A 27 -14.69 5.27 12.96
CA ALA A 27 -14.23 5.69 14.29
C ALA A 27 -12.73 5.40 14.48
N ARG A 28 -12.25 4.24 14.01
CA ARG A 28 -10.85 3.83 14.11
C ARG A 28 -9.91 4.67 13.24
N VAL A 29 -10.36 5.09 12.05
CA VAL A 29 -9.52 5.88 11.13
C VAL A 29 -9.74 7.39 11.21
N SER A 30 -10.80 7.85 11.87
CA SER A 30 -11.15 9.27 12.02
C SER A 30 -9.97 10.17 12.43
N PRO A 31 -9.08 9.79 13.38
CA PRO A 31 -7.93 10.61 13.76
C PRO A 31 -6.96 10.94 12.60
N TRP A 32 -6.96 10.12 11.54
CA TRP A 32 -6.08 10.25 10.39
C TRP A 32 -6.80 10.81 9.15
N LEU A 33 -8.14 10.80 9.15
CA LEU A 33 -8.95 11.15 7.99
C LEU A 33 -9.01 12.65 7.68
N GLY A 34 -8.73 13.53 8.64
CA GLY A 34 -8.81 14.97 8.45
C GLY A 34 -7.96 15.46 7.26
N GLY A 35 -6.70 15.02 7.17
CA GLY A 35 -5.81 15.37 6.07
C GLY A 35 -6.24 14.75 4.72
N HIS A 36 -6.81 13.54 4.74
CA HIS A 36 -7.35 12.90 3.55
C HIS A 36 -8.57 13.66 2.99
N LYS A 37 -9.51 14.04 3.86
CA LYS A 37 -10.68 14.87 3.51
C LYS A 37 -10.26 16.21 2.91
N GLN A 38 -9.31 16.90 3.54
CA GLN A 38 -8.79 18.17 3.03
C GLN A 38 -8.16 18.01 1.64
N SER A 39 -7.38 16.94 1.44
CA SER A 39 -6.75 16.65 0.15
C SER A 39 -7.78 16.33 -0.96
N VAL A 40 -8.84 15.57 -0.64
CA VAL A 40 -9.99 15.32 -1.55
C VAL A 40 -10.69 16.62 -1.87
N ASN A 41 -11.04 17.42 -0.88
CA ASN A 41 -11.72 18.70 -1.11
C ASN A 41 -10.89 19.63 -2.04
N ILE A 42 -9.57 19.69 -1.88
CA ILE A 42 -8.69 20.48 -2.77
C ILE A 42 -8.78 20.00 -4.22
N ILE A 43 -8.73 18.70 -4.45
CA ILE A 43 -8.82 18.14 -5.81
C ILE A 43 -10.22 18.35 -6.39
N GLU A 44 -11.26 18.14 -5.59
CA GLU A 44 -12.65 18.30 -6.03
C GLU A 44 -13.06 19.74 -6.34
N GLN A 45 -12.39 20.72 -5.71
CA GLN A 45 -12.57 22.15 -5.96
C GLN A 45 -11.64 22.69 -7.07
N SER A 46 -10.74 21.87 -7.61
CA SER A 46 -9.80 22.28 -8.66
C SER A 46 -10.36 22.07 -10.07
N ASP A 47 -9.81 22.80 -11.05
CA ASP A 47 -10.13 22.62 -12.47
C ASP A 47 -9.41 21.41 -13.11
N ILE A 48 -8.85 20.51 -12.30
CA ILE A 48 -8.13 19.33 -12.78
C ILE A 48 -9.14 18.30 -13.28
N ASN A 49 -8.90 17.71 -14.46
CA ASN A 49 -9.64 16.51 -14.87
C ASN A 49 -9.20 15.32 -13.99
N TYR A 50 -10.10 14.75 -13.20
CA TYR A 50 -9.76 13.70 -12.24
C TYR A 50 -10.75 12.52 -12.16
N THR A 51 -10.26 11.42 -11.60
CA THR A 51 -11.05 10.32 -11.06
C THR A 51 -10.53 10.03 -9.65
N ILE A 52 -11.41 10.03 -8.63
CA ILE A 52 -11.04 9.59 -7.28
C ILE A 52 -11.67 8.22 -7.02
N ILE A 53 -10.85 7.21 -6.79
CA ILE A 53 -11.29 5.88 -6.34
C ILE A 53 -11.27 5.89 -4.82
N ARG A 54 -12.44 5.76 -4.22
CA ARG A 54 -12.64 5.80 -2.76
C ARG A 54 -13.20 4.45 -2.32
N PRO A 55 -12.35 3.49 -1.94
CA PRO A 55 -12.82 2.19 -1.52
C PRO A 55 -13.53 2.30 -0.16
N GLY A 56 -14.58 1.50 0.03
CA GLY A 56 -15.05 1.14 1.36
C GLY A 56 -13.95 0.38 2.14
N TRP A 57 -14.27 -0.09 3.34
CA TRP A 57 -13.26 -0.81 4.12
C TRP A 57 -12.88 -2.15 3.47
N LEU A 58 -11.62 -2.57 3.61
CA LEU A 58 -11.11 -3.71 2.84
C LEU A 58 -11.20 -5.05 3.59
N SER A 59 -11.90 -6.04 3.05
CA SER A 59 -11.85 -7.45 3.48
C SER A 59 -10.84 -8.27 2.67
N ASN A 60 -10.69 -9.55 3.02
CA ASN A 60 -9.88 -10.53 2.28
C ASN A 60 -10.74 -11.70 1.80
N GLU A 61 -12.03 -11.47 1.66
CA GLU A 61 -12.91 -12.41 0.98
C GLU A 61 -12.41 -12.61 -0.45
N ASP A 62 -12.52 -13.84 -0.94
CA ASP A 62 -12.18 -14.17 -2.33
C ASP A 62 -13.42 -14.01 -3.21
N SER A 63 -13.98 -12.80 -3.23
CA SER A 63 -15.18 -12.45 -3.98
C SER A 63 -14.91 -11.19 -4.80
N ILE A 64 -15.40 -11.14 -6.04
CA ILE A 64 -15.41 -9.90 -6.84
C ILE A 64 -16.82 -9.35 -6.80
N ASN A 65 -17.03 -8.38 -5.91
CA ASN A 65 -18.30 -7.70 -5.74
C ASN A 65 -18.05 -6.24 -5.35
N TYR A 66 -18.43 -5.31 -6.22
CA TYR A 66 -18.38 -3.87 -5.98
C TYR A 66 -19.33 -3.15 -6.95
N GLY A 67 -19.86 -2.00 -6.51
CA GLY A 67 -20.54 -1.04 -7.37
C GLY A 67 -19.62 0.15 -7.69
N ILE A 68 -19.88 0.84 -8.79
CA ILE A 68 -19.27 2.12 -9.12
C ILE A 68 -20.38 3.17 -9.11
N THR A 69 -20.13 4.30 -8.47
CA THR A 69 -21.03 5.46 -8.47
C THR A 69 -20.31 6.68 -9.03
N GLN A 70 -21.06 7.60 -9.62
CA GLN A 70 -20.54 8.86 -10.13
C GLN A 70 -20.60 9.96 -9.08
N LYS A 71 -19.90 11.06 -9.35
CA LYS A 71 -19.94 12.24 -8.47
C LYS A 71 -21.38 12.76 -8.36
N GLY A 72 -21.87 12.88 -7.13
CA GLY A 72 -23.24 13.31 -6.84
C GLY A 72 -24.25 12.17 -6.68
N GLU A 73 -23.86 10.93 -6.99
CA GLU A 73 -24.68 9.75 -6.68
C GLU A 73 -24.36 9.23 -5.27
N ASP A 74 -25.38 8.72 -4.59
CA ASP A 74 -25.21 8.02 -3.32
C ASP A 74 -24.40 6.74 -3.52
N PHE A 75 -23.57 6.38 -2.53
CA PHE A 75 -22.84 5.12 -2.57
C PHE A 75 -23.79 3.92 -2.60
N ILE A 76 -23.48 2.95 -3.45
CA ILE A 76 -24.17 1.66 -3.45
C ILE A 76 -23.62 0.83 -2.28
N ASN A 77 -24.51 0.41 -1.38
CA ASN A 77 -24.19 -0.36 -0.18
C ASN A 77 -23.11 0.31 0.71
N PRO A 78 -23.35 1.53 1.20
CA PRO A 78 -22.43 2.17 2.13
C PRO A 78 -22.25 1.26 3.35
N GLN A 79 -21.11 1.36 4.03
CA GLN A 79 -20.80 0.59 5.24
C GLN A 79 -20.49 -0.92 5.02
N LYS A 80 -20.45 -1.42 3.78
CA LYS A 80 -19.97 -2.78 3.51
C LYS A 80 -18.47 -2.86 3.31
N TYR A 81 -17.91 -4.03 3.59
CA TYR A 81 -16.53 -4.35 3.24
C TYR A 81 -16.42 -4.67 1.75
N ILE A 82 -15.32 -4.23 1.14
CA ILE A 82 -14.93 -4.53 -0.25
C ILE A 82 -13.72 -5.45 -0.19
N SER A 83 -13.74 -6.57 -0.90
CA SER A 83 -12.58 -7.45 -0.96
C SER A 83 -11.40 -6.78 -1.67
N ARG A 84 -10.18 -7.17 -1.30
CA ARG A 84 -8.99 -6.78 -2.08
C ARG A 84 -9.01 -7.34 -3.51
N ALA A 85 -9.70 -8.45 -3.75
CA ALA A 85 -9.93 -9.00 -5.07
C ALA A 85 -10.77 -8.05 -5.95
N SER A 86 -11.83 -7.44 -5.39
CA SER A 86 -12.63 -6.41 -6.06
C SER A 86 -11.79 -5.19 -6.48
N VAL A 87 -10.90 -4.72 -5.60
CA VAL A 87 -10.00 -3.59 -5.93
C VAL A 87 -9.04 -3.97 -7.05
N ALA A 88 -8.47 -5.18 -7.01
CA ALA A 88 -7.59 -5.68 -8.06
C ALA A 88 -8.31 -5.81 -9.41
N ASP A 89 -9.55 -6.31 -9.42
CA ASP A 89 -10.39 -6.40 -10.61
C ASP A 89 -10.69 -5.01 -11.20
N LEU A 90 -11.09 -4.05 -10.37
CA LEU A 90 -11.35 -2.67 -10.82
C LEU A 90 -10.10 -2.02 -11.45
N ILE A 91 -8.94 -2.13 -10.78
CA ILE A 91 -7.69 -1.60 -11.33
C ILE A 91 -7.35 -2.28 -12.67
N THR A 92 -7.54 -3.59 -12.76
CA THR A 92 -7.31 -4.35 -14.00
C THR A 92 -8.22 -3.86 -15.12
N LYS A 93 -9.52 -3.70 -14.85
CA LYS A 93 -10.47 -3.13 -15.81
C LYS A 93 -10.11 -1.71 -16.23
N ILE A 94 -9.62 -0.88 -15.30
CA ILE A 94 -9.14 0.47 -15.63
C ILE A 94 -7.94 0.38 -16.59
N CYS A 95 -6.96 -0.48 -16.30
CA CYS A 95 -5.79 -0.67 -17.15
C CYS A 95 -6.12 -1.20 -18.56
N LEU A 96 -7.12 -2.08 -18.67
CA LEU A 96 -7.51 -2.72 -19.93
C LEU A 96 -8.41 -1.85 -20.80
N ASN A 97 -9.31 -1.08 -20.18
CA ASN A 97 -10.41 -0.42 -20.89
C ASN A 97 -10.24 1.10 -21.04
N ASN A 98 -9.13 1.68 -20.57
CA ASN A 98 -8.86 3.12 -20.70
C ASN A 98 -7.57 3.37 -21.49
N GLU A 99 -7.60 4.37 -22.37
CA GLU A 99 -6.42 4.84 -23.10
C GLU A 99 -5.32 5.32 -22.14
N ILE A 100 -5.73 5.96 -21.03
CA ILE A 100 -4.82 6.42 -19.96
C ILE A 100 -4.79 5.37 -18.85
N LYS A 101 -3.65 4.67 -18.74
CA LYS A 101 -3.40 3.69 -17.68
C LYS A 101 -2.99 4.38 -16.36
N PRO A 102 -3.19 3.73 -15.20
CA PRO A 102 -2.62 4.21 -13.94
C PRO A 102 -1.09 4.35 -14.04
N ALA A 103 -0.54 5.49 -13.61
CA ALA A 103 0.92 5.68 -13.63
C ALA A 103 1.63 4.91 -12.50
N ILE A 104 0.95 4.77 -11.35
CA ILE A 104 1.50 4.21 -10.12
C ILE A 104 0.46 3.31 -9.45
N ASN A 105 0.93 2.21 -8.84
CA ASN A 105 0.16 1.38 -7.91
C ASN A 105 0.94 1.21 -6.60
N GLN A 106 0.41 1.75 -5.50
CA GLN A 106 1.01 1.62 -4.17
C GLN A 106 0.43 0.43 -3.43
N VAL A 107 1.29 -0.49 -3.02
CA VAL A 107 0.88 -1.72 -2.34
C VAL A 107 1.88 -2.19 -1.30
N GLU A 108 1.44 -3.04 -0.37
CA GLU A 108 2.38 -3.76 0.51
C GLU A 108 3.40 -4.54 -0.31
N TYR A 109 4.68 -4.26 -0.06
CA TYR A 109 5.79 -4.93 -0.71
C TYR A 109 7.03 -4.84 0.18
N SER A 110 7.57 -5.98 0.58
CA SER A 110 8.77 -6.08 1.44
C SER A 110 9.55 -7.37 1.14
N PRO A 111 10.77 -7.56 1.68
CA PRO A 111 11.48 -8.83 1.55
C PRO A 111 10.68 -10.05 2.05
N LEU A 112 9.75 -9.86 2.99
CA LEU A 112 8.90 -10.93 3.50
C LEU A 112 7.60 -11.12 2.72
N TYR A 113 7.24 -10.18 1.85
CA TYR A 113 6.05 -10.27 1.01
C TYR A 113 6.32 -9.62 -0.36
N GLN A 114 6.80 -10.45 -1.30
CA GLN A 114 7.44 -9.97 -2.54
C GLN A 114 6.51 -9.95 -3.76
N ARG A 115 5.28 -10.49 -3.68
CA ARG A 115 4.20 -10.32 -4.68
C ARG A 115 4.64 -10.33 -6.17
N GLU A 116 5.51 -11.27 -6.55
CA GLU A 116 6.18 -11.28 -7.86
C GLU A 116 5.21 -11.25 -9.05
N VAL A 117 4.07 -11.94 -8.95
CA VAL A 117 3.03 -11.93 -10.00
C VAL A 117 2.51 -10.51 -10.23
N LEU A 118 2.21 -9.77 -9.14
CA LEU A 118 1.75 -8.39 -9.26
C LEU A 118 2.82 -7.51 -9.89
N GLN A 119 4.08 -7.67 -9.48
CA GLN A 119 5.19 -6.89 -10.05
C GLN A 119 5.29 -7.08 -11.57
N LYS A 120 5.22 -8.33 -12.06
CA LYS A 120 5.24 -8.64 -13.50
C LYS A 120 4.09 -7.98 -14.25
N VAL A 121 2.87 -8.08 -13.72
CA VAL A 121 1.69 -7.42 -14.30
C VAL A 121 1.89 -5.91 -14.34
N MET A 122 2.33 -5.29 -13.24
CA MET A 122 2.56 -3.84 -13.23
C MET A 122 3.60 -3.41 -14.28
N GLN A 123 4.68 -4.18 -14.47
CA GLN A 123 5.68 -3.94 -15.51
C GLN A 123 5.10 -4.05 -16.93
N GLU A 124 4.29 -5.09 -17.20
CA GLU A 124 3.62 -5.30 -18.49
C GLU A 124 2.72 -4.12 -18.88
N TYR A 125 2.00 -3.55 -17.91
CA TYR A 125 1.12 -2.42 -18.14
C TYR A 125 1.79 -1.04 -18.01
N ASN A 126 3.12 -0.99 -17.81
CA ASN A 126 3.90 0.23 -17.56
C ASN A 126 3.37 1.05 -16.36
N VAL A 127 2.94 0.34 -15.29
CA VAL A 127 2.50 0.90 -14.02
C VAL A 127 3.66 0.79 -13.01
N LYS A 128 4.08 1.91 -12.41
CA LYS A 128 5.16 1.89 -11.41
C LYS A 128 4.65 1.39 -10.06
N LEU A 129 5.35 0.40 -9.49
CA LEU A 129 5.02 -0.10 -8.16
C LEU A 129 5.64 0.81 -7.10
N VAL A 130 4.84 1.21 -6.11
CA VAL A 130 5.33 1.91 -4.91
C VAL A 130 5.18 0.96 -3.71
N SER A 131 6.30 0.65 -3.06
CA SER A 131 6.35 -0.17 -1.86
C SER A 131 5.79 0.61 -0.67
N TRP A 132 4.60 0.22 -0.23
CA TRP A 132 4.08 0.56 1.09
C TRP A 132 4.65 -0.41 2.13
N SER A 133 5.01 0.13 3.29
CA SER A 133 5.53 -0.63 4.42
C SER A 133 6.74 -1.50 4.09
N SER A 134 7.73 -0.93 3.41
CA SER A 134 8.98 -1.60 3.03
C SER A 134 9.67 -2.33 4.19
N PHE A 135 9.53 -1.80 5.41
CA PHE A 135 10.10 -2.35 6.64
C PHE A 135 9.10 -3.09 7.54
N GLY A 136 7.88 -3.38 7.06
CA GLY A 136 6.84 -4.02 7.89
C GLY A 136 6.39 -3.15 9.07
N ARG A 137 6.53 -1.82 8.99
CA ARG A 137 6.34 -0.85 10.10
C ARG A 137 7.19 -1.16 11.34
N GLY A 138 8.35 -1.80 11.17
CA GLY A 138 9.19 -2.20 12.30
C GLY A 138 8.59 -3.33 13.13
N ARG A 139 7.54 -4.02 12.64
CA ARG A 139 7.10 -5.29 13.21
C ARG A 139 8.22 -6.31 13.05
N GLU A 140 8.25 -7.27 13.97
CA GLU A 140 9.26 -8.32 13.99
C GLU A 140 9.37 -9.02 12.62
N GLY A 141 10.61 -9.13 12.14
CA GLY A 141 10.97 -10.04 11.05
C GLY A 141 11.61 -9.41 9.82
N VAL A 142 11.42 -8.11 9.52
CA VAL A 142 12.16 -7.44 8.44
C VAL A 142 13.46 -6.84 8.98
N LEU A 143 13.37 -5.93 9.95
CA LEU A 143 14.54 -5.21 10.46
C LEU A 143 15.43 -6.07 11.37
N ASP A 144 14.94 -7.23 11.82
CA ASP A 144 15.69 -8.16 12.68
C ASP A 144 16.07 -9.46 11.92
N ASN A 145 15.89 -9.49 10.60
CA ASN A 145 16.11 -10.70 9.83
C ASN A 145 17.61 -11.08 9.78
N PRO A 146 18.02 -12.29 10.18
CA PRO A 146 19.43 -12.66 10.21
C PRO A 146 20.08 -12.72 8.81
N VAL A 147 19.31 -13.01 7.76
CA VAL A 147 19.81 -12.97 6.37
C VAL A 147 20.08 -11.53 5.95
N LEU A 148 19.13 -10.63 6.18
CA LEU A 148 19.32 -9.21 5.87
C LEU A 148 20.45 -8.59 6.70
N MET A 149 20.61 -9.00 7.96
CA MET A 149 21.72 -8.57 8.83
C MET A 149 23.08 -8.99 8.27
N LYS A 150 23.21 -10.23 7.77
CA LYS A 150 24.46 -10.69 7.13
C LYS A 150 24.78 -9.90 5.86
N ILE A 151 23.77 -9.63 5.03
CA ILE A 151 23.93 -8.81 3.81
C ILE A 151 24.31 -7.37 4.18
N ALA A 152 23.64 -6.79 5.18
CA ALA A 152 23.93 -5.44 5.69
C ALA A 152 25.38 -5.34 6.17
N LYS A 153 25.86 -6.32 6.95
CA LYS A 153 27.25 -6.40 7.40
C LYS A 153 28.24 -6.50 6.23
N LYS A 154 27.95 -7.34 5.23
CA LYS A 154 28.78 -7.50 4.03
C LYS A 154 29.01 -6.17 3.29
N HIS A 155 27.97 -5.34 3.20
CA HIS A 155 28.03 -4.06 2.48
C HIS A 155 28.40 -2.86 3.36
N ASN A 156 28.63 -3.07 4.66
CA ASN A 156 28.78 -1.99 5.65
C ASN A 156 27.61 -0.98 5.60
N LYS A 157 26.39 -1.51 5.55
CA LYS A 157 25.12 -0.75 5.49
C LYS A 157 24.18 -1.18 6.59
N THR A 158 23.10 -0.43 6.80
CA THR A 158 22.01 -0.86 7.69
C THR A 158 21.06 -1.80 6.95
N ILE A 159 20.26 -2.57 7.70
CA ILE A 159 19.21 -3.42 7.13
C ILE A 159 18.20 -2.58 6.34
N ALA A 160 17.83 -1.40 6.84
CA ALA A 160 16.95 -0.48 6.12
C ALA A 160 17.52 -0.09 4.75
N GLN A 161 18.81 0.25 4.68
CA GLN A 161 19.48 0.56 3.40
C GLN A 161 19.49 -0.64 2.45
N VAL A 162 19.77 -1.84 2.94
CA VAL A 162 19.71 -3.07 2.12
C VAL A 162 18.31 -3.29 1.55
N VAL A 163 17.27 -3.12 2.35
CA VAL A 163 15.87 -3.27 1.90
C VAL A 163 15.52 -2.23 0.84
N LEU A 164 15.84 -0.96 1.07
CA LEU A 164 15.56 0.11 0.11
C LEU A 164 16.36 -0.06 -1.19
N ARG A 165 17.63 -0.47 -1.09
CA ARG A 165 18.47 -0.80 -2.25
C ARG A 165 17.89 -1.97 -3.04
N TRP A 166 17.47 -3.03 -2.35
CA TRP A 166 16.85 -4.18 -2.99
C TRP A 166 15.58 -3.80 -3.77
N LEU A 167 14.71 -2.96 -3.20
CA LEU A 167 13.51 -2.48 -3.86
C LEU A 167 13.84 -1.62 -5.10
N THR A 168 14.73 -0.64 -4.93
CA THR A 168 15.07 0.31 -6.01
C THR A 168 15.80 -0.35 -7.18
N GLU A 169 16.62 -1.37 -6.95
CA GLU A 169 17.24 -2.16 -8.03
C GLU A 169 16.23 -2.96 -8.88
N GLN A 170 15.00 -3.12 -8.39
CA GLN A 170 13.90 -3.78 -9.09
C GLN A 170 12.92 -2.79 -9.73
N ASP A 171 13.30 -1.50 -9.83
CA ASP A 171 12.44 -0.42 -10.33
C ASP A 171 11.15 -0.25 -9.49
N ILE A 172 11.25 -0.56 -8.19
CA ILE A 172 10.18 -0.31 -7.21
C ILE A 172 10.48 0.99 -6.48
N ILE A 173 9.51 1.91 -6.50
CA ILE A 173 9.57 3.19 -5.80
C ILE A 173 9.41 2.93 -4.29
N VAL A 174 10.20 3.62 -3.47
CA VAL A 174 10.18 3.51 -2.00
C VAL A 174 9.82 4.84 -1.36
N MET A 175 9.06 4.80 -0.27
CA MET A 175 8.70 5.99 0.53
C MET A 175 8.86 5.71 2.04
N PRO A 176 10.11 5.58 2.53
CA PRO A 176 10.34 5.29 3.94
C PRO A 176 9.92 6.49 4.82
N LYS A 177 9.03 6.24 5.78
CA LYS A 177 8.59 7.25 6.75
C LYS A 177 9.62 7.39 7.88
N THR A 178 10.02 8.63 8.18
CA THR A 178 10.80 8.97 9.38
C THR A 178 10.60 10.45 9.75
N THR A 179 10.69 10.78 11.03
CA THR A 179 10.79 12.16 11.52
C THR A 179 12.22 12.53 11.97
N LYS A 180 13.13 11.55 12.05
CA LYS A 180 14.52 11.73 12.47
C LYS A 180 15.40 12.06 11.27
N LYS A 181 16.15 13.17 11.34
CA LYS A 181 17.03 13.67 10.26
C LYS A 181 18.10 12.64 9.87
N GLU A 182 18.70 11.99 10.87
CA GLU A 182 19.77 11.02 10.68
C GLU A 182 19.26 9.83 9.85
N ARG A 183 18.01 9.40 10.08
CA ARG A 183 17.36 8.35 9.30
C ARG A 183 16.98 8.80 7.90
N MET A 184 16.67 10.08 7.67
CA MET A 184 16.44 10.60 6.32
C MET A 184 17.72 10.49 5.48
N ILE A 185 18.85 10.90 6.06
CA ILE A 185 20.18 10.81 5.44
C ILE A 185 20.55 9.34 5.18
N GLU A 186 20.34 8.47 6.18
CA GLU A 186 20.58 7.03 6.03
C GLU A 186 19.74 6.42 4.89
N ASN A 187 18.44 6.70 4.86
CA ASN A 187 17.50 6.13 3.90
C ASN A 187 17.76 6.55 2.45
N ILE A 188 18.28 7.76 2.22
CA ILE A 188 18.62 8.23 0.87
C ILE A 188 20.02 7.78 0.41
N SER A 189 20.90 7.44 1.34
CA SER A 189 22.28 6.98 1.09
C SER A 189 22.33 5.51 0.68
N ILE A 190 21.58 5.16 -0.38
CA ILE A 190 21.41 3.79 -0.88
C ILE A 190 21.93 3.61 -2.32
N PHE A 191 22.46 4.67 -2.93
CA PHE A 191 22.88 4.65 -4.33
C PHE A 191 24.39 4.41 -4.51
N ASP A 192 25.14 4.37 -3.41
CA ASP A 192 26.59 4.20 -3.35
C ASP A 192 27.05 2.73 -3.20
N PHE A 193 26.12 1.78 -3.21
CA PHE A 193 26.42 0.35 -3.20
C PHE A 193 25.44 -0.43 -4.08
N LYS A 194 25.74 -1.70 -4.36
CA LYS A 194 24.91 -2.58 -5.20
C LYS A 194 24.82 -3.96 -4.57
N LEU A 195 23.64 -4.59 -4.62
CA LEU A 195 23.47 -5.97 -4.21
C LEU A 195 23.90 -6.92 -5.33
N ASP A 196 24.70 -7.93 -4.99
CA ASP A 196 25.09 -8.94 -5.97
C ASP A 196 24.02 -10.03 -6.15
N SER A 197 24.23 -10.94 -7.10
CA SER A 197 23.29 -12.01 -7.41
C SER A 197 23.03 -12.94 -6.22
N ASN A 198 24.03 -13.17 -5.37
CA ASN A 198 23.89 -14.02 -4.20
C ASN A 198 23.06 -13.33 -3.09
N ASP A 199 23.25 -12.02 -2.89
CA ASP A 199 22.43 -11.24 -1.97
C ASP A 199 20.95 -11.25 -2.41
N LYS A 200 20.69 -11.02 -3.69
CA LYS A 200 19.34 -11.06 -4.27
C LYS A 200 18.70 -12.43 -4.14
N ALA A 201 19.45 -13.50 -4.42
CA ALA A 201 18.96 -14.87 -4.28
C ALA A 201 18.64 -15.22 -2.81
N GLN A 202 19.41 -14.71 -1.86
CA GLN A 202 19.11 -14.86 -0.43
C GLN A 202 17.85 -14.09 -0.02
N ILE A 203 17.68 -12.86 -0.51
CA ILE A 203 16.49 -12.05 -0.21
C ILE A 203 15.24 -12.69 -0.82
N ALA A 204 15.30 -13.23 -2.05
CA ALA A 204 14.18 -13.90 -2.70
C ALA A 204 13.58 -15.04 -1.84
N LYS A 205 14.44 -15.80 -1.14
CA LYS A 205 14.03 -16.89 -0.23
C LYS A 205 13.28 -16.43 1.02
N LEU A 206 13.25 -15.13 1.31
CA LEU A 206 12.57 -14.59 2.49
C LEU A 206 11.07 -14.41 2.28
N ASN A 207 10.58 -14.54 1.05
CA ASN A 207 9.17 -14.34 0.73
C ASN A 207 8.27 -15.34 1.48
N LYS A 208 7.38 -14.85 2.33
CA LYS A 208 6.40 -15.67 3.06
C LYS A 208 5.08 -15.82 2.32
N GLY A 209 4.89 -15.11 1.20
CA GLY A 209 3.66 -15.16 0.40
C GLY A 209 2.41 -14.57 1.06
N LYS A 210 2.53 -13.95 2.26
CA LYS A 210 1.41 -13.38 3.01
C LYS A 210 1.73 -12.01 3.59
N SER A 211 0.70 -11.20 3.79
CA SER A 211 0.79 -9.87 4.40
C SER A 211 1.35 -9.92 5.82
N LEU A 212 2.16 -8.92 6.20
CA LEU A 212 2.64 -8.71 7.57
C LEU A 212 1.61 -8.02 8.49
N PHE A 213 0.54 -7.48 7.90
CA PHE A 213 -0.50 -6.74 8.61
C PHE A 213 -1.78 -7.52 8.78
N PHE A 214 -2.03 -8.44 7.86
CA PHE A 214 -3.28 -9.16 7.80
C PHE A 214 -3.00 -10.67 7.74
N ASN A 215 -3.27 -11.35 8.86
CA ASN A 215 -3.34 -12.79 8.92
C ASN A 215 -4.81 -13.19 9.18
N PRO A 216 -5.45 -13.85 8.19
CA PRO A 216 -6.64 -14.67 8.29
C PRO A 216 -7.10 -15.15 9.66
N GLN A 217 -6.07 -15.74 10.27
CA GLN A 217 -6.11 -16.78 11.27
C GLN A 217 -5.35 -16.33 12.52
N ASP A 218 -5.11 -15.02 12.67
CA ASP A 218 -4.55 -14.48 13.90
C ASP A 218 -5.58 -14.63 15.02
N VAL A 219 -5.45 -15.73 15.75
CA VAL A 219 -6.39 -16.13 16.82
C VAL A 219 -6.48 -15.06 17.90
N GLU A 220 -5.39 -14.35 18.21
CA GLU A 220 -5.43 -13.28 19.22
C GLU A 220 -6.16 -12.06 18.71
N ARG A 221 -5.94 -11.68 17.44
CA ARG A 221 -6.72 -10.62 16.82
C ARG A 221 -8.19 -11.00 16.67
N ILE A 222 -8.49 -12.25 16.32
CA ILE A 222 -9.87 -12.76 16.27
C ILE A 222 -10.49 -12.69 17.67
N LYS A 223 -9.78 -13.13 18.72
CA LYS A 223 -10.24 -13.01 20.11
C LYS A 223 -10.45 -11.56 20.54
N TRP A 224 -9.55 -10.64 20.16
CA TRP A 224 -9.69 -9.22 20.46
C TRP A 224 -10.87 -8.57 19.72
N LEU A 225 -11.08 -8.89 18.44
CA LEU A 225 -12.26 -8.45 17.68
C LEU A 225 -13.58 -9.01 18.23
N ASN A 226 -13.53 -10.03 19.09
CA ASN A 226 -14.70 -10.65 19.72
C ASN A 226 -14.71 -10.47 21.24
N SER A 227 -13.88 -9.57 21.80
CA SER A 227 -13.85 -9.33 23.25
C SER A 227 -14.93 -8.34 23.68
N ASP A 228 -15.37 -8.44 24.94
CA ASP A 228 -16.32 -7.47 25.50
C ASP A 228 -15.72 -6.06 25.56
N GLU A 229 -14.41 -5.95 25.72
CA GLU A 229 -13.69 -4.66 25.65
C GLU A 229 -13.85 -3.99 24.29
N TYR A 230 -13.91 -4.78 23.22
CA TYR A 230 -14.19 -4.31 21.88
C TYR A 230 -15.69 -3.98 21.69
N ASN A 231 -16.59 -4.87 22.14
CA ASN A 231 -18.04 -4.71 21.98
C ASN A 231 -18.61 -3.55 22.82
N THR A 232 -17.99 -3.20 23.94
CA THR A 232 -18.39 -2.07 24.80
C THR A 232 -17.83 -0.72 24.33
N MET A 233 -16.86 -0.72 23.41
CA MET A 233 -16.44 0.49 22.68
C MET A 233 -17.39 0.83 21.51
N GLU A 234 -18.32 -0.07 21.16
CA GLU A 234 -19.34 0.10 20.12
C GLU A 234 -20.73 0.49 20.66
N SER A 235 -20.89 0.62 21.98
CA SER A 235 -22.09 1.16 22.65
C SER A 235 -21.89 2.60 23.11
#